data_AF-A0A7X8HCK0-F1
#
_entry.id   AF-A0A7X8HCK0-F1
#
_cell.length_a   1.000
_cell.length_b   1.000
_cell.length_c   1.000
_cell.angle_alpha   90.00
_cell.angle_beta   90.00
_cell.angle_gamma   90.00
#
_symmetry.space_group_name_H-M   'P 1'
#
loop_
_entity.id
_entity.type
_entity.pdbx_description
1 polymer ?
#
loop_
_entity_poly.entity_id
_entity_poly.type
_entity_poly.pdbx_seq_one_letter_code
_entity_poly.pdbx_strand_id
1 'polypeptide(L)'
;MEGNGTTLGTPIDHRVCVVSQDWLAADRVGVELMGIDFTKVGYLNHCATMGPGNTELDKISVIGENLTDHIKSYKLPDNYERQIIWMKPLS
;
A
#
# COMPACT_ATOMS: atom_id res chain seq x y z
N MET A 1 3.07 10.34 4.47
CA MET A 1 4.48 10.77 4.53
C MET A 1 5.25 9.89 3.57
N GLU A 2 6.04 10.48 2.68
CA GLU A 2 6.95 9.73 1.80
C GLU A 2 8.38 9.72 2.36
N GLY A 3 9.22 8.82 1.85
CA GLY A 3 10.61 8.68 2.28
C GLY A 3 10.73 7.98 3.62
N ASN A 4 11.45 8.59 4.56
CA ASN A 4 11.89 7.95 5.81
C ASN A 4 10.82 7.90 6.91
N GLY A 5 9.61 7.44 6.56
CA GLY A 5 8.53 7.15 7.49
C GLY A 5 7.88 8.38 8.13
N THR A 6 7.19 8.18 9.26
CA THR A 6 6.43 9.24 9.93
C THR A 6 7.29 10.29 10.61
N THR A 7 8.48 9.92 11.08
CA THR A 7 9.37 10.81 11.85
C THR A 7 10.31 11.65 10.97
N LEU A 8 10.82 11.08 9.88
CA LEU A 8 11.84 11.70 9.01
C LEU A 8 11.41 11.80 7.54
N GLY A 9 10.13 11.51 7.25
CA GLY A 9 9.59 11.63 5.91
C GLY A 9 9.15 13.05 5.56
N THR A 10 8.80 13.22 4.30
CA THR A 10 8.22 14.47 3.78
C THR A 10 6.69 14.32 3.75
N PRO A 11 5.92 15.33 4.22
CA PRO A 11 4.48 15.30 4.07
C PRO A 11 4.09 15.38 2.59
N ILE A 12 3.16 14.52 2.18
CA ILE A 12 2.49 14.62 0.89
C ILE A 12 1.02 14.94 1.14
N ASP A 13 0.56 16.00 0.50
CA ASP A 13 -0.85 16.35 0.46
C ASP A 13 -1.57 15.47 -0.58
N HIS A 14 -2.00 14.26 -0.17
CA HIS A 14 -2.66 13.32 -1.08
C HIS A 14 -4.08 13.78 -1.44
N ARG A 15 -4.82 14.33 -0.47
CA ARG A 15 -6.22 14.79 -0.58
C ARG A 15 -7.23 13.69 -0.90
N VAL A 16 -7.01 12.48 -0.41
CA VAL A 16 -7.95 11.37 -0.53
C VAL A 16 -8.24 10.76 0.84
N CYS A 17 -9.47 10.29 1.04
CA CYS A 17 -9.87 9.52 2.21
C CYS A 17 -10.44 8.19 1.72
N VAL A 18 -9.88 7.09 2.21
CA VAL A 18 -10.32 5.73 1.89
C VAL A 18 -11.01 5.16 3.12
N VAL A 19 -12.22 4.63 2.95
CA VAL A 19 -13.00 4.01 4.01
C VAL A 19 -13.61 2.71 3.48
N SER A 20 -13.54 1.65 4.27
CA SER A 20 -14.15 0.36 3.96
C SER A 20 -14.50 -0.38 5.25
N GLN A 21 -15.46 -1.30 5.17
CA GLN A 21 -15.71 -2.29 6.23
C GLN A 21 -14.68 -3.43 6.18
N ASP A 22 -14.09 -3.67 5.02
CA ASP A 22 -12.94 -4.54 4.84
C ASP A 22 -11.66 -3.70 4.94
N TRP A 23 -11.00 -3.80 6.09
CA TRP A 23 -9.78 -3.05 6.39
C TRP A 23 -8.64 -3.40 5.43
N LEU A 24 -8.54 -4.64 4.97
CA LEU A 24 -7.47 -5.09 4.09
C LEU A 24 -7.71 -4.59 2.66
N ALA A 25 -8.97 -4.51 2.22
CA ALA A 25 -9.33 -3.87 0.96
C ALA A 25 -9.02 -2.36 0.98
N ALA A 26 -9.28 -1.67 2.10
CA ALA A 26 -8.91 -0.25 2.25
C ALA A 26 -7.39 -0.05 2.16
N ASP A 27 -6.60 -0.88 2.87
CA ASP A 27 -5.14 -0.82 2.81
C ASP A 27 -4.63 -1.16 1.41
N ARG A 28 -5.22 -2.15 0.71
CA ARG A 28 -4.88 -2.48 -0.67
C ARG A 28 -5.08 -1.30 -1.62
N VAL A 29 -6.20 -0.58 -1.48
CA VAL A 29 -6.51 0.63 -2.24
C VAL A 29 -5.54 1.77 -1.89
N GLY A 30 -5.22 1.94 -0.60
CA GLY A 30 -4.25 2.93 -0.14
C GLY A 30 -2.85 2.70 -0.74
N VAL A 31 -2.40 1.44 -0.81
CA VAL A 31 -1.14 1.07 -1.45
C VAL A 31 -1.13 1.40 -2.94
N GLU A 32 -2.23 1.14 -3.65
CA GLU A 32 -2.38 1.50 -5.07
C GLU A 32 -2.31 3.02 -5.27
N LEU A 33 -3.03 3.78 -4.43
CA LEU A 33 -3.02 5.24 -4.46
C LEU A 33 -1.61 5.82 -4.26
N MET A 34 -0.77 5.18 -3.44
CA MET A 34 0.62 5.57 -3.22
C MET A 34 1.57 5.12 -4.35
N GLY A 35 1.06 4.42 -5.37
CA GLY A 35 1.86 3.87 -6.47
C GLY A 35 2.88 2.82 -6.02
N ILE A 36 2.60 2.14 -4.90
CA ILE A 36 3.47 1.12 -4.33
C ILE A 36 2.97 -0.25 -4.77
N ASP A 37 3.88 -1.13 -5.15
CA ASP A 37 3.55 -2.52 -5.46
C ASP A 37 3.20 -3.29 -4.18
N PHE A 38 1.94 -3.72 -4.10
CA PHE A 38 1.37 -4.45 -2.97
C PHE A 38 2.19 -5.69 -2.57
N THR A 39 2.81 -6.37 -3.53
CA THR A 39 3.59 -7.60 -3.24
C THR A 39 4.84 -7.33 -2.41
N LYS A 40 5.33 -6.08 -2.39
CA LYS A 40 6.49 -5.64 -1.60
C LYS A 40 6.11 -5.20 -0.19
N VAL A 41 4.83 -5.07 0.13
CA VAL A 41 4.37 -4.74 1.49
C VAL A 41 4.19 -6.03 2.30
N GLY A 42 5.25 -6.45 2.97
CA GLY A 42 5.35 -7.80 3.55
C GLY A 42 4.21 -8.19 4.50
N TYR A 43 3.79 -7.29 5.41
CA TYR A 43 2.71 -7.62 6.34
C TYR A 43 1.35 -7.75 5.64
N LEU A 44 1.04 -6.88 4.68
CA LEU A 44 -0.21 -6.95 3.91
C LEU A 44 -0.25 -8.19 3.02
N ASN A 45 0.89 -8.56 2.42
CA ASN A 45 1.01 -9.79 1.66
C ASN A 45 0.76 -11.01 2.56
N HIS A 46 1.37 -11.03 3.75
CA HIS A 46 1.12 -12.08 4.73
C HIS A 46 -0.35 -12.12 5.16
N CYS A 47 -0.98 -10.98 5.44
CA CYS A 47 -2.41 -10.91 5.74
C CYS A 47 -3.27 -11.45 4.60
N ALA A 48 -2.95 -11.12 3.33
CA ALA A 48 -3.65 -11.65 2.17
C ALA A 48 -3.67 -13.20 2.16
N THR A 49 -2.55 -13.84 2.52
CA THR A 49 -2.48 -15.31 2.60
C THR A 49 -3.34 -15.94 3.69
N MET A 50 -3.65 -15.19 4.76
CA MET A 50 -4.51 -15.65 5.85
C MET A 50 -6.01 -15.47 5.56
N GLY A 51 -6.37 -14.73 4.50
CA GLY A 51 -7.74 -14.51 4.06
C GLY A 51 -8.69 -13.67 4.95
N PRO A 52 -8.24 -12.70 5.79
CA PRO A 52 -9.13 -11.88 6.59
C PRO A 52 -9.85 -10.77 5.79
N GLY A 53 -9.54 -10.60 4.50
CA GLY A 53 -10.12 -9.58 3.62
C GLY A 53 -9.66 -9.72 2.16
N ASN A 54 -10.15 -8.85 1.29
CA ASN A 54 -9.93 -8.93 -0.15
C ASN A 54 -8.78 -8.01 -0.60
N THR A 55 -7.84 -8.54 -1.38
CA THR A 55 -6.69 -7.79 -1.92
C THR A 55 -6.65 -7.75 -3.44
N GLU A 56 -7.61 -8.40 -4.10
CA GLU A 56 -7.76 -8.42 -5.55
C GLU A 56 -8.51 -7.15 -5.98
N LEU A 57 -7.82 -6.22 -6.65
CA LEU A 57 -8.39 -4.91 -7.01
C LEU A 57 -9.64 -5.00 -7.89
N ASP A 58 -9.70 -5.98 -8.78
CA ASP A 58 -10.83 -6.26 -9.66
C ASP A 58 -12.07 -6.73 -8.88
N LYS A 59 -11.89 -7.27 -7.68
CA LYS A 59 -12.98 -7.66 -6.77
C LYS A 59 -13.32 -6.57 -5.75
N ILE A 60 -12.57 -5.48 -5.69
CA ILE A 60 -12.82 -4.34 -4.81
C ILE A 60 -13.63 -3.29 -5.60
N SER A 61 -14.89 -3.08 -5.20
CA SER A 61 -15.72 -2.02 -5.77
C SER A 61 -15.40 -0.69 -5.10
N VAL A 62 -14.77 0.21 -5.84
CA VAL A 62 -14.52 1.59 -5.40
C VAL A 62 -15.74 2.44 -5.74
N ILE A 63 -16.37 3.03 -4.72
CA ILE A 63 -17.50 3.96 -4.87
C ILE A 63 -16.95 5.37 -4.75
N GLY A 64 -17.14 6.20 -5.79
CA GLY A 64 -16.68 7.59 -5.82
C GLY A 64 -15.85 7.91 -7.05
N GLU A 65 -14.83 8.75 -6.88
CA GLU A 65 -13.88 9.09 -7.94
C GLU A 65 -13.04 7.88 -8.36
N ASN A 66 -12.54 7.92 -9.60
CA ASN A 66 -11.76 6.82 -10.14
C ASN A 66 -10.38 6.76 -9.47
N LEU A 67 -10.02 5.58 -8.97
CA LEU A 67 -8.74 5.29 -8.31
C LEU A 67 -7.55 5.80 -9.11
N THR A 68 -7.55 5.58 -10.43
CA THR A 68 -6.42 5.90 -11.32
C THR A 68 -6.10 7.38 -11.39
N ASP A 69 -7.09 8.23 -11.14
CA ASP A 69 -6.97 9.69 -11.27
C ASP A 69 -6.28 10.31 -10.04
N HIS A 70 -6.13 9.53 -8.96
CA HIS A 70 -5.55 9.98 -7.69
C HIS A 70 -4.28 9.24 -7.28
N ILE A 71 -3.70 8.43 -8.17
CA ILE A 71 -2.42 7.77 -7.91
C ILE A 71 -1.31 8.82 -7.84
N LYS A 72 -0.54 8.79 -6.75
CA LYS A 72 0.66 9.60 -6.54
C LYS A 72 1.79 8.65 -6.19
N SER A 73 2.86 8.64 -6.97
CA SER A 73 4.03 7.82 -6.68
C SER A 73 4.81 8.38 -5.50
N TYR A 74 4.83 7.64 -4.39
CA TYR A 74 5.54 8.05 -3.18
C TYR A 74 7.03 7.67 -3.26
N LYS A 75 7.91 8.53 -2.75
CA LYS A 75 9.30 8.15 -2.50
C LYS A 75 9.36 7.05 -1.44
N LEU A 76 10.07 5.96 -1.74
CA LEU A 76 10.36 4.90 -0.78
C LEU A 76 11.47 5.31 0.21
N PRO A 77 11.52 4.72 1.42
CA PRO A 77 12.55 5.01 2.40
C PRO A 77 13.95 4.62 1.90
N ASP A 78 14.99 5.29 2.38
CA ASP A 78 16.37 5.07 1.92
C ASP A 78 16.87 3.64 2.26
N ASN A 79 16.27 3.00 3.27
CA ASN A 79 16.57 1.63 3.68
C ASN A 79 15.64 0.58 3.06
N TYR A 80 14.88 0.92 2.01
CA TYR A 80 13.89 0.05 1.37
C TYR A 80 14.45 -1.34 1.00
N GLU A 81 15.65 -1.41 0.43
CA GLU A 81 16.32 -2.67 0.08
C GLU A 81 16.49 -3.61 1.28
N ARG A 82 16.69 -3.06 2.48
CA ARG A 82 16.77 -3.85 3.71
C ARG A 82 15.39 -4.35 4.15
N GLN A 83 14.33 -3.59 3.90
CA GLN A 83 12.96 -3.96 4.26
C GLN A 83 12.41 -5.10 3.40
N ILE A 84 12.89 -5.25 2.16
CA ILE A 84 12.46 -6.32 1.25
C ILE A 84 13.35 -7.58 1.28
N ILE A 85 14.30 -7.69 2.21
CA ILE A 85 15.22 -8.84 2.32
C ILE A 85 14.47 -10.16 2.46
N TRP A 86 13.31 -10.17 3.14
CA TRP A 86 12.49 -11.37 3.33
C TRP A 86 11.98 -11.98 2.01
N MET A 87 11.98 -11.22 0.91
CA MET A 87 11.62 -11.73 -0.42
C MET A 87 12.75 -12.53 -1.07
N LYS A 88 13.98 -12.41 -0.57
CA LYS A 88 15.13 -13.16 -1.07
C LYS A 88 15.10 -14.59 -0.49
N PRO A 89 15.46 -15.61 -1.27
CA PRO A 89 15.56 -16.97 -0.75
C PRO A 89 16.60 -17.03 0.38
N LEU A 90 16.30 -17.81 1.42
CA LEU A 90 17.27 -18.15 2.45
C LEU A 90 18.39 -18.95 1.79
N SER A 91 19.57 -18.32 1.66
CA SER A 91 20.81 -18.96 1.23
C SER A 91 21.38 -19.85 2.33
#